data_AF-A0AA91RIJ1-F1
#
_entry.id   AF-A0AA91RIJ1-F1
#
_cell.length_a   1.000
_cell.length_b   1.000
_cell.length_c   1.000
_cell.angle_alpha   90.00
_cell.angle_beta   90.00
_cell.angle_gamma   90.00
#
_symmetry.space_group_name_H-M   'P 1'
#
loop_
_entity.id
_entity.type
_entity.pdbx_description
1 polymer ?
#
loop_
_entity_poly.entity_id
_entity_poly.type
_entity_poly.pdbx_seq_one_letter_code
_entity_poly.pdbx_strand_id
1 'polypeptide(L)'
;MAEDRKPTDTDALARIHDLVAEEKALREQLQHGDISASDEHERLRVVQTELDQCWDLLRQRRALRDTGGDPREASVRPPGQVEGYLS
;
A
#
# COMPACT_ATOMS: atom_id res chain seq x y z
N MET A 1 -22.93 -0.35 -12.24
CA MET A 1 -21.87 -1.27 -12.68
C MET A 1 -20.56 -0.56 -12.35
N ALA A 2 -20.04 -0.73 -11.13
CA ALA A 2 -18.74 -0.17 -10.78
C ALA A 2 -17.70 -1.04 -11.48
N GLU A 3 -17.12 -0.52 -12.56
CA GLU A 3 -15.99 -1.17 -13.21
C GLU A 3 -14.91 -1.39 -12.15
N ASP A 4 -14.58 -2.67 -11.93
CA ASP A 4 -13.39 -3.14 -11.22
C ASP A 4 -12.17 -2.49 -11.88
N ARG A 5 -11.88 -1.26 -11.48
CA ARG A 5 -10.80 -0.46 -12.04
C ARG A 5 -9.54 -0.98 -11.36
N LYS A 6 -9.01 -2.10 -11.85
CA LYS A 6 -7.72 -2.63 -11.40
C LYS A 6 -6.74 -1.45 -11.31
N PRO A 7 -6.18 -1.16 -10.12
CA PRO A 7 -5.32 0.01 -9.94
C PRO A 7 -4.18 -0.08 -10.94
N THR A 8 -4.01 1.00 -11.70
CA THR A 8 -2.91 1.08 -12.69
C THR A 8 -1.58 1.34 -11.98
N ASP A 9 -0.43 1.13 -12.63
CA ASP A 9 0.89 1.45 -12.03
C ASP A 9 0.89 2.86 -11.43
N THR A 10 0.28 3.82 -12.15
CA THR A 10 0.16 5.21 -11.71
C THR A 10 -0.66 5.35 -10.43
N ASP A 11 -1.72 4.55 -10.28
CA ASP A 11 -2.57 4.54 -9.09
C ASP A 11 -1.81 3.96 -7.88
N ALA A 12 -1.07 2.87 -8.09
CA ALA A 12 -0.19 2.28 -7.07
C ALA A 12 0.93 3.26 -6.66
N LEU A 13 1.54 3.96 -7.62
CA LEU A 13 2.55 5.00 -7.33
C LEU A 13 1.96 6.19 -6.56
N ALA A 14 0.75 6.63 -6.91
CA ALA A 14 0.05 7.67 -6.17
C ALA A 14 -0.27 7.23 -4.75
N ARG A 15 -0.70 5.97 -4.56
CA ARG A 15 -0.95 5.39 -3.24
C ARG A 15 0.32 5.31 -2.40
N ILE A 16 1.44 4.86 -2.99
CA ILE A 16 2.75 4.85 -2.32
C ILE A 16 3.13 6.26 -1.84
N HIS A 17 2.93 7.29 -2.68
CA HIS A 17 3.23 8.67 -2.30
C HIS A 17 2.38 9.15 -1.11
N ASP A 18 1.08 8.83 -1.13
CA ASP A 18 0.14 9.14 -0.03
C ASP A 18 0.56 8.45 1.28
N LEU A 19 0.92 7.17 1.21
CA LEU A 19 1.41 6.36 2.34
C LEU A 19 2.70 6.92 2.95
N VAL A 20 3.65 7.35 2.11
CA VAL A 20 4.90 7.98 2.59
C VAL A 20 4.63 9.33 3.24
N ALA A 21 3.67 10.11 2.70
CA ALA A 21 3.26 11.37 3.32
C ALA A 21 2.60 11.12 4.69
N GLU A 22 1.79 10.06 4.82
CA GLU A 22 1.20 9.64 6.09
C GLU A 22 2.26 9.21 7.10
N GLU A 23 3.27 8.42 6.70
CA GLU A 23 4.40 8.06 7.56
C GLU A 23 5.09 9.31 8.13
N LYS A 24 5.34 10.30 7.27
CA LYS A 24 5.97 11.54 7.67
C LYS A 24 5.09 12.33 8.63
N ALA A 25 3.79 12.42 8.36
CA ALA A 25 2.82 13.09 9.23
C ALA A 25 2.71 12.41 10.61
N LEU A 26 2.77 11.08 10.67
CA LEU A 26 2.79 10.32 11.93
C LEU A 26 4.06 10.63 12.73
N ARG A 27 5.21 10.67 12.06
CA ARG A 27 6.49 11.01 12.69
C ARG A 27 6.52 12.45 13.19
N GLU A 28 5.87 13.37 12.48
CA GLU A 28 5.68 14.75 12.95
C GLU A 28 4.76 14.80 14.18
N GLN A 29 3.61 14.11 14.15
CA GLN A 29 2.71 14.00 15.31
C GLN A 29 3.41 13.42 16.55
N LEU A 30 4.24 12.38 16.40
CA LEU A 30 5.01 11.81 17.52
C LEU A 30 5.99 12.84 18.09
N GLN A 31 6.72 13.56 17.24
CA GLN A 31 7.65 14.61 17.68
C GLN A 31 6.94 15.77 18.39
N HIS A 32 5.73 16.11 17.96
CA HIS A 32 4.88 17.10 18.61
C HIS A 32 4.24 16.58 19.91
N GLY A 33 4.27 15.26 20.16
CA GLY A 33 3.62 14.62 21.30
C GLY A 33 2.10 14.48 21.15
N ASP A 34 1.59 14.56 19.92
CA ASP A 34 0.16 14.38 19.59
C ASP A 34 -0.26 12.90 19.65
N ILE A 35 0.69 12.00 19.32
CA ILE A 35 0.51 10.55 19.40
C ILE A 35 1.63 9.89 20.23
N SER A 36 1.35 8.71 20.77
CA SER A 36 2.35 7.87 21.44
C SER A 36 3.19 7.09 20.41
N ALA A 37 4.40 6.68 20.81
CA ALA A 37 5.25 5.83 19.97
C ALA A 37 4.58 4.48 19.62
N SER A 38 3.69 4.00 20.49
CA SER A 38 2.89 2.78 20.23
C SER A 38 1.86 3.02 19.12
N ASP A 39 1.12 4.13 19.16
CA ASP A 39 0.16 4.54 18.13
C ASP A 39 0.84 4.79 16.79
N GLU A 40 2.01 5.45 16.80
CA GLU A 40 2.82 5.62 15.59
C GLU A 40 3.14 4.26 14.99
N HIS A 41 3.69 3.33 15.79
CA HIS A 41 4.10 2.02 15.30
C HIS A 41 2.95 1.18 14.76
N GLU A 42 1.76 1.27 15.33
CA GLU A 42 0.58 0.54 14.83
C GLU A 42 0.17 1.05 13.45
N ARG A 43 0.04 2.37 13.31
CA ARG A 43 -0.28 3.01 12.02
C ARG A 43 0.81 2.81 10.98
N LEU A 44 2.08 2.92 11.38
CA LEU A 44 3.24 2.67 10.52
C LEU A 44 3.25 1.22 9.99
N ARG A 45 2.72 0.27 10.77
CA ARG A 45 2.59 -1.14 10.36
C ARG A 45 1.57 -1.29 9.24
N VAL A 46 0.44 -0.60 9.35
CA VAL A 46 -0.60 -0.56 8.30
C VAL A 46 -0.02 0.08 7.03
N VAL A 47 0.63 1.26 7.17
CA VAL A 47 1.25 1.98 6.06
C VAL A 47 2.26 1.10 5.31
N GLN A 48 3.15 0.42 6.03
CA GLN A 48 4.14 -0.49 5.43
C GLN A 48 3.49 -1.68 4.72
N THR A 49 2.40 -2.22 5.27
CA THR A 49 1.67 -3.35 4.67
C THR A 49 1.02 -2.94 3.35
N GLU A 50 0.44 -1.74 3.28
CA GLU A 50 -0.13 -1.19 2.05
C GLU A 50 0.95 -0.87 1.01
N LEU A 51 2.11 -0.38 1.46
CA LEU A 51 3.27 -0.12 0.62
C LEU A 51 3.81 -1.40 -0.02
N ASP A 52 3.92 -2.48 0.76
CA ASP A 52 4.35 -3.79 0.27
C ASP A 52 3.38 -4.34 -0.79
N GLN A 53 2.06 -4.22 -0.56
CA GLN A 53 1.04 -4.61 -1.55
C GLN A 53 1.17 -3.82 -2.86
N CYS A 54 1.38 -2.50 -2.77
CA CYS A 54 1.57 -1.66 -3.95
C CYS A 54 2.85 -2.06 -4.71
N TRP A 55 3.94 -2.36 -4.00
CA TRP A 55 5.19 -2.83 -4.61
C TRP A 55 5.08 -4.23 -5.22
N ASP A 56 4.37 -5.16 -4.58
CA ASP A 56 4.14 -6.51 -5.11
C ASP A 56 3.36 -6.46 -6.43
N LEU A 57 2.33 -5.61 -6.49
CA LEU A 57 1.58 -5.32 -7.72
C LEU A 57 2.47 -4.82 -8.86
N LEU A 58 3.28 -3.79 -8.59
CA LEU A 58 4.18 -3.22 -9.60
C LEU A 58 5.21 -4.26 -10.07
N ARG A 59 5.74 -5.06 -9.14
CA ARG A 59 6.71 -6.12 -9.44
C ARG A 59 6.07 -7.24 -10.27
N GLN A 60 4.89 -7.71 -9.89
CA GLN A 60 4.14 -8.74 -10.62
C GLN A 60 3.82 -8.28 -12.05
N ARG A 61 3.37 -7.03 -12.20
CA ARG A 61 3.06 -6.44 -13.49
C ARG A 61 4.29 -6.25 -14.36
N ARG A 62 5.41 -5.86 -13.77
CA ARG A 62 6.70 -5.77 -14.46
C ARG A 62 7.18 -7.15 -14.93
N ALA A 63 7.05 -8.18 -14.10
CA ALA A 63 7.41 -9.54 -14.46
C ALA A 63 6.54 -10.07 -15.62
N LEU A 64 5.22 -9.84 -15.59
CA LEU A 64 4.31 -10.22 -16.69
C LEU A 64 4.66 -9.49 -18.00
N ARG A 65 4.97 -8.20 -17.93
CA ARG A 65 5.38 -7.43 -19.11
C ARG A 65 6.70 -7.92 -19.70
N ASP A 66 7.65 -8.34 -18.85
CA ASP A 66 8.96 -8.87 -19.27
C ASP A 66 8.85 -10.26 -19.92
N THR A 67 7.96 -11.12 -19.39
CA THR A 67 7.71 -12.46 -19.94
C THR A 67 6.75 -12.48 -21.14
N GLY A 68 6.24 -11.32 -21.56
CA GLY A 68 5.29 -11.18 -22.66
C GLY A 68 3.85 -11.59 -22.31
N GLY A 69 3.54 -11.78 -21.03
CA GLY A 69 2.19 -11.98 -20.52
C GLY A 69 1.38 -10.68 -20.44
N ASP A 70 0.07 -10.79 -20.29
CA ASP A 70 -0.79 -9.59 -20.22
C ASP A 70 -0.67 -8.94 -18.83
N PRO A 71 -0.25 -7.66 -18.73
CA PRO A 71 -0.08 -6.97 -17.46
C PRO A 71 -1.40 -6.72 -16.71
N ARG A 72 -2.56 -6.97 -17.34
CA ARG A 72 -3.88 -6.91 -16.71
C ARG A 72 -4.25 -8.22 -16.01
N GLU A 73 -3.51 -9.30 -16.25
CA GLU A 73 -3.59 -10.53 -15.45
C GLU A 73 -2.92 -10.36 -14.09
N ALA A 74 -2.11 -9.29 -13.91
CA ALA A 74 -1.67 -8.90 -12.59
C ALA A 74 -2.91 -8.68 -11.71
N SER A 75 -3.03 -9.47 -10.67
CA SER A 75 -4.10 -9.37 -9.70
C SER A 75 -3.42 -9.12 -8.37
N VAL A 76 -3.84 -8.07 -7.68
CA VAL A 76 -3.48 -7.88 -6.26
C VAL A 76 -3.79 -9.21 -5.63
N ARG A 77 -2.79 -9.89 -5.05
CA ARG A 77 -3.10 -11.05 -4.23
C ARG A 77 -4.02 -10.47 -3.16
N PRO A 78 -5.31 -10.88 -3.07
CA PRO A 78 -6.17 -10.36 -2.03
C PRO A 78 -5.39 -10.54 -0.74
N PRO A 79 -5.29 -9.50 0.12
CA PRO A 79 -4.53 -9.60 1.34
C PRO A 79 -5.10 -10.81 2.07
N GLY A 80 -4.33 -11.89 2.04
CA GLY A 80 -4.71 -13.13 2.67
C GLY A 80 -4.67 -12.82 4.14
N GLN A 81 -5.80 -12.39 4.68
CA GLN A 81 -6.05 -12.41 6.11
C GLN A 81 -5.00 -11.62 6.91
N VAL A 82 -4.90 -10.31 6.69
CA VAL A 82 -4.56 -9.42 7.81
C VAL A 82 -5.88 -8.97 8.42
N GLU A 83 -6.63 -9.95 8.95
CA GLU A 83 -7.69 -9.64 9.90
C GLU A 83 -7.07 -8.88 11.07
N GLY A 84 -7.61 -7.71 11.38
CA GLY A 84 -7.58 -7.21 12.76
C GLY A 84 -6.71 -5.98 13.07
N TYR A 85 -6.71 -4.93 12.26
CA TYR A 85 -6.28 -3.60 12.74
C TYR A 85 -7.30 -2.47 12.51
N LEU A 86 -8.60 -2.80 12.48
CA LEU A 86 -9.64 -1.82 12.72
C LEU A 86 -10.86 -2.48 13.37
N SER A 87 -10.85 -2.59 14.69
CA SER A 87 -12.07 -2.57 15.50
C SER A 87 -11.80 -1.95 16.87
#